data_AF-A0AAP0R0N3-F1
#
_entry.id   AF-A0AAP0R0N3-F1
#
_cell.length_a   1.000
_cell.length_b   1.000
_cell.length_c   1.000
_cell.angle_alpha   90.00
_cell.angle_beta   90.00
_cell.angle_gamma   90.00
#
_symmetry.space_group_name_H-M   'P 1'
#
loop_
_entity.id
_entity.type
_entity.pdbx_description
1 polymer ?
#
loop_
_entity_poly.entity_id
_entity_poly.type
_entity_poly.pdbx_seq_one_letter_code
_entity_poly.pdbx_strand_id
1 'polypeptide(L)'
;MRRVTSESCSASSSKARKEKLRRDRLNDKFRELGSIIERGRTPKTDKAAILVGAVRMVTQLRSEIQKLKASNSKLREKIKELKAEKNELRHKKQRLKAEKEKLEQQLKAPIYIEREIGINIYD
;
A
#
# COMPACT_ATOMS: atom_id res chain seq x y z
N MET A 1 -79.89 -4.35 6.60
CA MET A 1 -79.19 -5.65 6.68
C MET A 1 -77.74 -5.46 6.25
N ARG A 2 -76.78 -5.60 7.19
CA ARG A 2 -75.34 -5.59 6.88
C ARG A 2 -75.01 -6.87 6.11
N ARG A 3 -74.37 -6.72 4.95
CA ARG A 3 -73.76 -7.84 4.22
C ARG A 3 -72.46 -8.18 4.95
N VAL A 4 -72.48 -9.23 5.76
CA VAL A 4 -71.28 -9.83 6.35
C VAL A 4 -70.50 -10.45 5.20
N THR A 5 -69.45 -9.76 4.74
CA THR A 5 -68.52 -10.33 3.76
C THR A 5 -67.60 -11.30 4.48
N SER A 6 -67.97 -12.56 4.33
CA SER A 6 -67.16 -13.79 4.42
C SER A 6 -65.65 -13.58 4.51
N GLU A 7 -65.07 -14.10 5.59
CA GLU A 7 -63.67 -14.43 5.72
C GLU A 7 -63.23 -15.36 4.57
N SER A 8 -62.56 -14.82 3.58
CA SER A 8 -61.79 -15.61 2.60
C SER A 8 -60.70 -14.73 2.00
N CYS A 9 -59.58 -14.54 2.71
CA CYS A 9 -58.29 -14.11 2.13
C CYS A 9 -57.13 -14.15 3.16
N SER A 10 -56.91 -15.26 3.87
CA SER A 10 -55.79 -15.37 4.82
C SER A 10 -54.45 -15.77 4.17
N ALA A 11 -54.47 -16.49 3.04
CA ALA A 11 -53.26 -16.94 2.36
C ALA A 11 -52.63 -15.88 1.43
N SER A 12 -53.45 -15.08 0.73
CA SER A 12 -53.01 -14.08 -0.26
C SER A 12 -52.43 -12.82 0.39
N SER A 13 -53.06 -12.32 1.46
CA SER A 13 -52.60 -11.17 2.25
C SER A 13 -51.25 -11.44 2.95
N SER A 14 -51.04 -12.68 3.42
CA SER A 14 -49.75 -13.14 3.97
C SER A 14 -48.65 -13.19 2.92
N LYS A 15 -48.93 -13.69 1.70
CA LYS A 15 -47.97 -13.72 0.60
C LYS A 15 -47.56 -12.31 0.15
N ALA A 16 -48.53 -11.40 -0.02
CA ALA A 16 -48.27 -10.01 -0.39
C ALA A 16 -47.41 -9.28 0.67
N ARG A 17 -47.72 -9.46 1.96
CA ARG A 17 -46.94 -8.88 3.06
C ARG A 17 -45.50 -9.42 3.12
N LYS A 18 -45.33 -10.74 2.95
CA LYS A 18 -44.00 -11.37 2.89
C LYS A 18 -43.17 -10.82 1.73
N GLU A 19 -43.79 -10.65 0.56
CA GLU A 19 -43.11 -10.07 -0.61
C GLU A 19 -42.75 -8.60 -0.43
N LYS A 20 -43.62 -7.80 0.22
CA LYS A 20 -43.28 -6.42 0.60
C LYS A 20 -42.02 -6.39 1.46
N LEU A 21 -41.98 -7.19 2.54
CA LEU A 21 -40.82 -7.25 3.42
C LEU A 21 -39.54 -7.69 2.68
N ARG A 22 -39.66 -8.63 1.73
CA ARG A 22 -38.53 -9.06 0.88
C ARG A 22 -38.01 -7.91 0.02
N ARG A 23 -38.90 -7.14 -0.62
CA ARG A 23 -38.52 -5.97 -1.44
C ARG A 23 -37.92 -4.84 -0.61
N ASP A 24 -38.48 -4.57 0.57
CA ASP A 24 -37.97 -3.57 1.50
C ASP A 24 -36.52 -3.91 1.90
N ARG A 25 -36.27 -5.15 2.35
CA ARG A 25 -34.91 -5.64 2.66
C ARG A 25 -33.95 -5.55 1.47
N LEU A 26 -34.42 -5.80 0.26
CA LEU A 26 -33.59 -5.68 -0.95
C LEU A 26 -33.24 -4.21 -1.23
N ASN A 27 -34.22 -3.31 -1.12
CA ASN A 27 -34.02 -1.88 -1.32
C ASN A 27 -33.06 -1.29 -0.29
N ASP A 28 -33.09 -1.78 0.96
CA ASP A 28 -32.16 -1.38 2.01
C ASP A 28 -30.71 -1.69 1.62
N LYS A 29 -30.46 -2.88 1.07
CA LYS A 29 -29.13 -3.26 0.57
C LYS A 29 -28.66 -2.38 -0.60
N PHE A 30 -29.55 -2.03 -1.52
CA PHE A 30 -29.21 -1.12 -2.62
C PHE A 30 -28.85 0.28 -2.09
N ARG A 31 -29.57 0.78 -1.09
CA ARG A 31 -29.30 2.08 -0.49
C ARG A 31 -27.96 2.10 0.25
N GLU A 32 -27.65 1.05 1.00
CA GLU A 32 -26.35 0.87 1.65
C GLU A 32 -25.22 0.78 0.62
N LEU A 33 -25.40 0.00 -0.44
CA LEU A 33 -24.40 -0.10 -1.50
C LEU A 33 -24.18 1.25 -2.21
N GLY A 34 -25.26 1.98 -2.50
CA GLY A 34 -25.19 3.32 -3.09
C GLY A 34 -24.39 4.31 -2.22
N SER A 35 -24.61 4.31 -0.90
CA SER A 35 -23.88 5.20 0.01
C SER A 35 -22.38 4.88 0.09
N ILE A 36 -22.00 3.60 -0.02
CA ILE A 36 -20.59 3.17 -0.05
C ILE A 36 -19.88 3.66 -1.32
N ILE A 37 -20.55 3.61 -2.47
CA ILE A 37 -19.98 3.96 -3.78
C ILE A 37 -19.85 5.47 -3.97
N GLU A 38 -20.79 6.25 -3.43
CA GLU A 38 -20.91 7.70 -3.68
C GLU A 38 -20.46 8.55 -2.49
N ARG A 39 -19.27 8.27 -1.96
CA ARG A 39 -18.63 9.09 -0.92
C ARG A 39 -18.56 10.56 -1.38
N GLY A 40 -19.48 11.39 -0.88
CA GLY A 40 -19.55 12.82 -1.16
C GLY A 40 -20.42 13.26 -2.34
N ARG A 41 -21.27 12.39 -2.91
CA ARG A 41 -22.26 12.78 -3.96
C ARG A 41 -23.68 12.44 -3.54
N THR A 42 -24.67 13.04 -4.22
CA THR A 42 -26.09 12.71 -4.01
C THR A 42 -26.33 11.23 -4.33
N PRO A 43 -26.91 10.44 -3.40
CA PRO A 43 -27.12 9.02 -3.60
C PRO A 43 -28.01 8.73 -4.81
N LYS A 44 -27.50 7.97 -5.77
CA LYS A 44 -28.29 7.45 -6.88
C LYS A 44 -29.36 6.51 -6.36
N THR A 45 -30.57 6.70 -6.86
CA THR A 45 -31.73 5.84 -6.57
C THR A 45 -31.91 4.74 -7.62
N ASP A 46 -31.24 4.87 -8.77
CA ASP A 46 -31.27 3.86 -9.84
C ASP A 46 -30.39 2.65 -9.51
N LYS A 47 -31.04 1.48 -9.42
CA LYS A 47 -30.40 0.20 -9.11
C LYS A 47 -29.38 -0.22 -10.15
N ALA A 48 -29.61 0.05 -11.44
CA ALA A 48 -28.65 -0.30 -12.48
C ALA A 48 -27.36 0.51 -12.33
N ALA A 49 -27.48 1.83 -12.14
CA ALA A 49 -26.34 2.69 -11.89
C ALA A 49 -25.57 2.33 -10.61
N ILE A 50 -26.24 1.91 -9.53
CA ILE A 50 -25.59 1.43 -8.30
C ILE A 50 -24.73 0.19 -8.60
N LEU A 51 -25.27 -0.81 -9.32
CA LEU A 51 -24.53 -2.03 -9.65
C LEU A 51 -23.32 -1.74 -10.55
N VAL A 52 -23.50 -0.92 -11.59
CA VAL A 52 -22.39 -0.52 -12.48
C VAL A 52 -21.32 0.23 -11.68
N GLY A 53 -21.73 1.13 -10.78
CA GLY A 53 -20.82 1.83 -9.88
C GLY A 53 -20.02 0.89 -8.98
N ALA A 54 -20.69 -0.12 -8.41
CA ALA A 54 -20.06 -1.13 -7.55
C ALA A 54 -18.99 -1.92 -8.30
N VAL A 55 -19.33 -2.43 -9.48
CA VAL A 55 -18.42 -3.22 -10.34
C VAL A 55 -17.20 -2.39 -10.73
N ARG A 56 -17.43 -1.14 -11.15
CA ARG A 56 -16.35 -0.21 -11.52
C ARG A 56 -15.42 0.05 -10.34
N MET A 57 -15.96 0.37 -9.17
CA MET A 57 -15.18 0.64 -7.96
C MET A 57 -14.36 -0.58 -7.52
N VAL A 58 -14.96 -1.78 -7.49
CA VAL A 58 -14.24 -3.02 -7.14
C VAL A 58 -13.10 -3.30 -8.13
N THR A 59 -13.33 -3.07 -9.43
CA THR A 59 -12.31 -3.26 -10.47
C THR A 59 -11.15 -2.28 -10.28
N GLN A 60 -11.46 -1.01 -10.01
CA GLN A 60 -10.46 0.02 -9.75
C GLN A 60 -9.64 -0.30 -8.49
N LEU A 61 -10.30 -0.61 -7.38
CA LEU A 61 -9.63 -0.96 -6.12
C LEU A 61 -8.72 -2.19 -6.27
N ARG A 62 -9.15 -3.21 -7.03
CA ARG A 62 -8.29 -4.37 -7.35
C ARG A 62 -7.05 -3.95 -8.13
N SER A 63 -7.19 -3.08 -9.13
CA SER A 63 -6.05 -2.55 -9.90
C SER A 63 -5.09 -1.76 -9.01
N GLU A 64 -5.61 -0.87 -8.16
CA GLU A 64 -4.82 -0.09 -7.21
C GLU A 64 -4.07 -0.99 -6.22
N ILE A 65 -4.73 -2.02 -5.68
CA ILE A 65 -4.08 -3.02 -4.80
C ILE A 65 -2.90 -3.68 -5.53
N GLN A 66 -3.06 -4.08 -6.79
CA GLN A 66 -1.96 -4.70 -7.54
C GLN A 66 -0.80 -3.73 -7.79
N LYS A 67 -1.09 -2.47 -8.15
CA LYS A 67 -0.08 -1.41 -8.32
C LYS A 67 0.67 -1.15 -7.01
N LEU A 68 -0.03 -1.05 -5.89
CA LEU A 68 0.55 -0.85 -4.57
C LEU A 68 1.42 -2.04 -4.16
N LYS A 69 0.98 -3.28 -4.39
CA LYS A 69 1.78 -4.49 -4.14
C LYS A 69 3.07 -4.48 -4.96
N ALA A 70 2.99 -4.19 -6.25
CA ALA A 70 4.15 -4.11 -7.13
C ALA A 70 5.13 -3.01 -6.67
N SER A 71 4.63 -1.82 -6.35
CA SER A 71 5.44 -0.71 -5.83
C SER A 71 6.12 -1.08 -4.52
N ASN A 72 5.39 -1.70 -3.59
CA ASN A 72 5.93 -2.16 -2.30
C ASN A 72 7.06 -3.19 -2.49
N SER A 73 6.90 -4.15 -3.42
CA SER A 73 7.96 -5.11 -3.76
C SER A 73 9.21 -4.41 -4.27
N LYS A 74 9.06 -3.50 -5.25
CA LYS A 74 10.18 -2.73 -5.82
C LYS A 74 10.90 -1.90 -4.76
N LEU A 75 10.17 -1.25 -3.85
CA LEU A 75 10.76 -0.48 -2.75
C LEU A 75 11.53 -1.39 -1.79
N ARG A 76 11.01 -2.58 -1.48
CA ARG A 76 11.72 -3.56 -0.63
C ARG A 76 13.01 -4.04 -1.27
N GLU A 77 13.00 -4.32 -2.57
CA GLU A 77 14.21 -4.65 -3.34
C GLU A 77 15.20 -3.49 -3.29
N LYS A 78 14.74 -2.26 -3.54
CA LYS A 78 15.63 -1.09 -3.52
C LYS A 78 16.26 -0.86 -2.14
N ILE A 79 15.51 -1.09 -1.06
CA ILE A 79 16.05 -1.03 0.30
C ILE A 79 17.15 -2.08 0.50
N LYS A 80 16.99 -3.30 -0.03
CA LYS A 80 18.02 -4.34 0.08
C LYS A 80 19.28 -3.95 -0.69
N GLU A 81 19.14 -3.47 -1.93
CA GLU A 81 20.25 -2.97 -2.74
C GLU A 81 21.03 -1.87 -2.03
N LEU A 82 20.33 -0.83 -1.55
CA LEU A 82 20.97 0.30 -0.86
C LEU A 82 21.66 -0.12 0.43
N LYS A 83 21.13 -1.11 1.15
CA LYS A 83 21.80 -1.67 2.34
C LYS A 83 23.09 -2.38 1.97
N ALA A 84 23.10 -3.15 0.88
CA ALA A 84 24.30 -3.82 0.38
C ALA A 84 25.35 -2.80 -0.07
N GLU A 85 24.95 -1.82 -0.89
CA GLU A 85 25.84 -0.75 -1.36
C GLU A 85 26.46 0.04 -0.21
N LYS A 86 25.65 0.41 0.79
CA LYS A 86 26.15 1.08 2.01
C LYS A 86 27.23 0.26 2.72
N ASN A 87 27.05 -1.06 2.81
CA ASN A 87 28.02 -1.93 3.47
C ASN A 87 29.32 -2.02 2.67
N GLU A 88 29.24 -2.15 1.34
CA GLU A 88 30.40 -2.14 0.45
C GLU A 88 31.19 -0.83 0.55
N LEU A 89 30.50 0.30 0.57
CA LEU A 89 31.13 1.61 0.77
C LEU A 89 31.83 1.70 2.14
N ARG A 90 31.26 1.11 3.20
CA ARG A 90 31.90 1.05 4.52
C ARG A 90 33.19 0.22 4.48
N HIS A 91 33.17 -0.94 3.83
CA HIS A 91 34.36 -1.79 3.66
C HIS A 91 35.43 -1.10 2.83
N LYS A 92 35.07 -0.48 1.71
CA LYS A 92 35.99 0.30 0.87
C LYS A 92 36.62 1.45 1.65
N LYS A 93 35.82 2.20 2.43
CA LYS A 93 36.32 3.28 3.29
C LYS A 93 37.33 2.78 4.32
N GLN A 94 37.07 1.65 4.97
CA GLN A 94 37.99 1.06 5.96
C GLN A 94 39.31 0.64 5.31
N ARG A 95 39.27 -0.03 4.15
CA ARG A 95 40.47 -0.41 3.39
C ARG A 95 41.32 0.81 3.01
N LEU A 96 40.69 1.86 2.46
CA LEU A 96 41.38 3.09 2.10
C LEU A 96 42.00 3.79 3.32
N LYS A 97 41.34 3.76 4.48
CA LYS A 97 41.90 4.33 5.71
C LYS A 97 43.17 3.58 6.15
N ALA A 98 43.14 2.25 6.10
CA ALA A 98 44.30 1.43 6.46
C ALA A 98 45.47 1.63 5.47
N GLU A 99 45.18 1.71 4.17
CA GLU A 99 46.19 1.98 3.15
C GLU A 99 46.80 3.38 3.31
N LYS A 100 45.96 4.40 3.56
CA LYS A 100 46.42 5.76 3.87
C LYS A 100 47.36 5.77 5.08
N GLU A 101 46.97 5.12 6.18
CA GLU A 101 47.78 5.06 7.40
C GLU A 101 49.13 4.37 7.16
N LYS A 102 49.13 3.27 6.39
CA LYS A 102 50.37 2.58 5.98
C LYS A 102 51.29 3.49 5.16
N LEU A 103 50.75 4.22 4.19
CA LEU A 103 51.51 5.18 3.37
C LEU A 103 52.05 6.34 4.22
N GLU A 104 51.26 6.88 5.15
CA GLU A 104 51.70 7.92 6.08
C GLU A 104 52.83 7.43 7.01
N GLN A 105 52.79 6.18 7.47
CA GLN A 105 53.88 5.58 8.24
C GLN A 105 55.15 5.42 7.39
N GLN A 106 55.02 4.96 6.14
CA GLN A 106 56.14 4.84 5.22
C GLN A 106 56.80 6.18 4.90
N LEU A 107 56.02 7.27 4.79
CA LEU A 107 56.56 8.61 4.57
C LEU A 107 57.29 9.18 5.80
N LYS A 108 56.84 8.85 7.01
CA LYS A 108 57.49 9.33 8.24
C LYS A 108 58.76 8.56 8.58
N ALA A 109 58.87 7.28 8.21
CA ALA A 109 60.02 6.45 8.54
C ALA A 109 61.38 7.05 8.08
N PRO A 110 61.53 7.57 6.85
CA PRO A 110 62.74 8.27 6.41
C PRO A 110 63.07 9.49 7.28
N ILE A 111 62.07 10.32 7.62
CA ILE A 111 62.26 11.53 8.44
C ILE A 111 62.78 11.19 9.84
N TYR A 112 62.31 10.08 10.43
CA TYR A 112 62.84 9.61 11.71
C TYR A 112 64.29 9.10 11.58
N ILE A 113 64.60 8.36 10.51
CA ILE A 113 65.96 7.89 10.23
C ILE A 113 66.93 9.08 10.01
N GLU A 114 66.52 10.10 9.24
CA GLU A 114 67.30 11.32 9.02
C GLU A 114 67.61 12.05 10.34
N ARG A 115 66.63 12.15 11.25
CA ARG A 115 66.83 12.73 12.59
C ARG A 115 67.76 11.92 13.48
N GLU A 116 67.69 10.59 13.41
CA GLU A 116 68.51 9.70 14.25
C GLU A 116 69.99 9.70 13.80
N ILE A 117 70.24 9.83 12.49
CA ILE A 117 71.58 9.73 11.89
C ILE A 117 72.20 11.11 11.61
N GLY A 118 71.41 12.20 11.61
CA GLY A 118 71.89 13.56 11.40
C GLY A 118 72.24 13.90 9.94
N ILE A 119 71.68 13.16 8.97
CA ILE A 119 71.94 13.30 7.53
C ILE A 119 70.62 13.58 6.81
N ASN A 120 70.57 14.63 5.98
CA ASN A 120 69.46 14.91 5.07
C ASN A 120 69.74 14.24 3.72
N ILE A 121 68.87 13.33 3.27
CA ILE A 121 69.06 12.53 2.04
C ILE A 121 68.36 13.14 0.81
N TYR A 122 67.89 14.39 0.91
CA TYR A 122 67.27 15.13 -0.19
C TYR A 122 68.15 16.27 -0.77
N ASP A 123 69.46 16.29 -0.48
CA ASP A 123 70.45 17.13 -1.18
C ASP A 123 70.95 16.47 -2.48
#